data_AF-A0A7S3GF04-F1
#
_entry.id   AF-A0A7S3GF04-F1
#
_cell.length_a   1.000
_cell.length_b   1.000
_cell.length_c   1.000
_cell.angle_alpha   90.00
_cell.angle_beta   90.00
_cell.angle_gamma   90.00
#
_symmetry.space_group_name_H-M   'P 1'
#
loop_
_entity.id
_entity.type
_entity.pdbx_description
1 polymer ?
#
loop_
_entity_poly.entity_id
_entity_poly.type
_entity_poly.pdbx_seq_one_letter_code
_entity_poly.pdbx_strand_id
1 'polypeptide(L)'
;FYAPWCGHCKQLAPAYESFAKAFVYEKDVNIVKVDADSERALGSEYGITGFPTLKFFPKDKKDAPEDYTGGRSAPDLIAFMNEKAGTKRNADGTLMETVCSR
;
A
#
# COMPACT_ATOMS: atom_id res chain seq x y z
N PHE A 1 -8.07 -1.51 2.32
CA PHE A 1 -9.53 -1.66 2.44
C PHE A 1 -10.23 -0.35 2.13
N TYR A 2 -11.20 -0.37 1.23
CA TYR A 2 -11.96 0.80 0.82
C TYR A 2 -13.46 0.49 0.71
N ALA A 3 -14.26 1.55 0.54
CA ALA A 3 -15.68 1.46 0.19
C ALA A 3 -15.98 2.40 -0.99
N PRO A 4 -16.83 2.00 -1.95
CA PRO A 4 -17.07 2.75 -3.19
C PRO A 4 -17.77 4.11 -2.96
N TRP A 5 -18.52 4.24 -1.87
CA TRP A 5 -19.23 5.46 -1.50
C TRP A 5 -18.41 6.42 -0.61
N CYS A 6 -17.25 6.00 -0.11
CA CYS A 6 -16.45 6.81 0.81
C CYS A 6 -15.69 7.93 0.08
N GLY A 7 -16.03 9.19 0.38
CA GLY A 7 -15.37 10.36 -0.20
C GLY A 7 -13.86 10.44 0.07
N HIS A 8 -13.41 10.03 1.26
CA HIS A 8 -11.98 9.98 1.59
C HIS A 8 -11.22 8.90 0.79
N CYS A 9 -11.88 7.78 0.47
CA CYS A 9 -11.29 6.74 -0.36
C CYS A 9 -11.07 7.23 -1.80
N LYS A 10 -12.04 7.98 -2.34
CA LYS A 10 -11.94 8.54 -3.71
C LYS A 10 -10.78 9.52 -3.85
N GLN A 11 -10.49 10.30 -2.80
CA GLN A 11 -9.34 11.20 -2.78
C GLN A 11 -7.99 10.45 -2.72
N LEU A 12 -7.94 9.32 -2.00
CA LEU A 12 -6.75 8.49 -1.89
C LEU A 12 -6.47 7.66 -3.16
N ALA A 13 -7.52 7.28 -3.89
CA ALA A 13 -7.43 6.41 -5.07
C ALA A 13 -6.33 6.81 -6.09
N PRO A 14 -6.22 8.06 -6.58
CA PRO A 14 -5.20 8.42 -7.57
C PRO A 14 -3.76 8.33 -7.02
N ALA A 15 -3.55 8.65 -5.74
CA ALA A 15 -2.25 8.50 -5.09
C ALA A 15 -1.89 7.02 -4.91
N TYR A 16 -2.86 6.20 -4.50
CA TYR A 16 -2.68 4.77 -4.31
C TYR A 16 -2.41 4.02 -5.64
N GLU A 17 -3.04 4.43 -6.73
CA GLU A 17 -2.76 3.88 -8.06
C GLU A 17 -1.36 4.25 -8.57
N SER A 18 -0.91 5.48 -8.32
CA SER A 18 0.47 5.90 -8.64
C SER A 18 1.50 5.10 -7.84
N PHE A 19 1.24 4.91 -6.54
CA PHE A 19 2.01 4.02 -5.69
C PHE A 19 2.03 2.58 -6.24
N ALA A 20 0.87 2.03 -6.60
CA ALA A 20 0.78 0.68 -7.15
C ALA A 20 1.62 0.52 -8.43
N LYS A 21 1.55 1.48 -9.34
CA LYS A 21 2.33 1.51 -10.59
C LYS A 21 3.83 1.45 -10.35
N ALA A 22 4.34 2.10 -9.29
CA ALA A 22 5.76 2.10 -8.97
C ALA A 22 6.32 0.70 -8.63
N PHE A 23 5.48 -0.21 -8.14
CA PHE A 23 5.86 -1.56 -7.73
C PHE A 23 5.32 -2.67 -8.66
N VAL A 24 4.72 -2.33 -9.81
CA VAL A 24 4.20 -3.34 -10.77
C VAL A 24 5.27 -4.35 -11.22
N TYR A 25 6.54 -3.93 -11.25
CA TYR A 25 7.66 -4.78 -11.66
C TYR A 25 8.31 -5.56 -10.50
N GLU A 26 7.90 -5.32 -9.26
CA GLU A 26 8.43 -6.01 -8.08
C GLU A 26 7.67 -7.33 -7.86
N LYS A 27 8.36 -8.45 -8.00
CA LYS A 27 7.75 -9.79 -7.86
C LYS A 27 7.37 -10.14 -6.43
N ASP A 28 8.05 -9.52 -5.46
CA ASP A 28 7.86 -9.76 -4.03
C ASP A 28 6.86 -8.79 -3.38
N VAL A 29 6.33 -7.82 -4.14
CA VAL A 29 5.43 -6.79 -3.63
C VAL A 29 4.07 -6.90 -4.32
N ASN A 30 3.04 -7.23 -3.54
CA ASN A 30 1.66 -7.26 -4.01
C ASN A 30 0.87 -6.10 -3.41
N ILE A 31 0.35 -5.23 -4.28
CA ILE A 31 -0.49 -4.10 -3.88
C ILE A 31 -1.92 -4.42 -4.29
N VAL A 32 -2.80 -4.56 -3.30
CA VAL A 32 -4.18 -4.98 -3.49
C VAL A 32 -5.15 -3.98 -2.88
N LYS A 33 -6.28 -3.80 -3.56
CA LYS A 33 -7.44 -3.08 -3.03
C LYS A 33 -8.57 -4.07 -2.81
N VAL A 34 -9.14 -4.02 -1.61
CA VAL A 34 -10.27 -4.87 -1.21
C VAL A 34 -11.42 -3.96 -0.81
N ASP A 35 -12.58 -4.21 -1.42
CA ASP A 35 -13.85 -3.59 -1.04
C ASP A 35 -14.40 -4.29 0.21
N ALA A 36 -14.18 -3.67 1.37
CA ALA A 36 -14.63 -4.25 2.64
C ALA A 36 -16.09 -3.90 2.97
N ASP A 37 -16.77 -3.07 2.16
CA ASP A 37 -18.21 -2.87 2.29
C ASP A 37 -18.99 -4.03 1.66
N SER A 38 -18.50 -4.52 0.51
CA SER A 38 -19.00 -5.76 -0.11
C SER A 38 -18.53 -6.99 0.69
N GLU A 39 -17.23 -7.05 1.03
CA GLU A 39 -16.61 -8.17 1.77
C GLU A 39 -16.51 -7.91 3.28
N ARG A 40 -17.67 -7.79 3.95
CA ARG A 40 -17.71 -7.46 5.39
C ARG A 40 -17.06 -8.52 6.29
N ALA A 41 -17.09 -9.79 5.89
CA ALA A 41 -16.46 -10.87 6.63
C ALA A 41 -14.93 -10.67 6.70
N LEU A 42 -14.28 -10.41 5.57
CA LEU A 42 -12.84 -10.10 5.50
C LEU A 42 -12.53 -8.80 6.25
N GLY A 43 -13.35 -7.77 6.09
CA GLY A 43 -13.20 -6.53 6.84
C GLY A 43 -13.21 -6.76 8.36
N SER A 44 -14.12 -7.60 8.86
CA SER A 44 -14.23 -7.93 10.29
C SER A 44 -13.06 -8.78 10.78
N GLU A 45 -12.62 -9.77 9.98
CA GLU A 45 -11.48 -10.63 10.28
C GLU A 45 -10.19 -9.82 10.48
N TYR A 46 -9.98 -8.79 9.65
CA TYR A 46 -8.84 -7.88 9.77
C TYR A 46 -9.10 -6.67 10.69
N GLY A 47 -10.25 -6.59 11.37
CA GLY A 47 -10.58 -5.51 12.31
C GLY A 47 -10.75 -4.13 11.66
N ILE A 48 -11.25 -4.08 10.43
CA ILE A 48 -11.46 -2.83 9.67
C ILE A 48 -12.75 -2.16 10.15
N THR A 49 -12.62 -1.11 10.94
CA THR A 49 -13.75 -0.34 11.51
C THR A 49 -14.06 0.96 10.74
N GLY A 50 -13.20 1.36 9.81
CA GLY A 50 -13.36 2.59 9.04
C GLY A 50 -12.59 2.59 7.73
N PHE A 51 -12.90 3.55 6.86
CA PHE A 51 -12.30 3.68 5.53
C PHE A 51 -11.73 5.08 5.28
N PRO A 52 -10.62 5.22 4.53
CA PRO A 52 -9.73 4.14 4.05
C PRO A 52 -8.85 3.58 5.18
N THR A 53 -8.66 2.26 5.21
CA THR A 53 -7.70 1.59 6.11
C THR A 53 -6.65 0.86 5.28
N LEU A 54 -5.39 1.13 5.57
CA LEU A 54 -4.22 0.54 4.94
C LEU A 54 -3.54 -0.40 5.93
N LYS A 55 -3.32 -1.64 5.51
CA LYS A 55 -2.58 -2.64 6.28
C LYS A 55 -1.42 -3.17 5.46
N PHE A 56 -0.30 -3.37 6.14
CA PHE A 56 0.91 -3.94 5.58
C PHE A 56 1.03 -5.40 6.00
N PHE A 57 1.28 -6.28 5.02
CA PHE A 57 1.41 -7.71 5.23
C PHE A 57 2.87 -8.11 4.93
N PRO A 58 3.71 -8.32 5.95
CA PRO A 58 5.09 -8.76 5.74
C PRO A 58 5.12 -10.18 5.16
N LYS A 59 6.10 -10.44 4.29
CA LYS A 59 6.28 -11.74 3.62
C LYS A 59 6.39 -12.91 4.62
N ASP A 60 7.05 -12.67 5.75
CA ASP A 60 7.32 -13.67 6.78
C ASP A 60 6.18 -13.86 7.80
N LYS A 61 5.23 -12.91 7.88
CA LYS A 61 4.15 -12.94 8.89
C LYS A 61 2.81 -12.48 8.30
N LYS A 62 2.22 -13.32 7.45
CA LYS A 62 0.91 -13.04 6.85
C LYS A 62 -0.23 -12.96 7.87
N ASP A 63 -0.09 -13.67 8.99
CA ASP A 63 -1.10 -13.72 10.06
C ASP A 63 -1.04 -12.53 11.04
N ALA A 64 -0.04 -11.64 10.88
CA ALA A 64 0.15 -10.47 11.73
C ALA A 64 0.31 -9.19 10.89
N PRO A 65 -0.77 -8.70 10.24
CA PRO A 65 -0.71 -7.45 9.51
C PRO A 65 -0.47 -6.25 10.42
N GLU A 66 0.39 -5.34 9.97
CA GLU A 66 0.67 -4.07 10.64
C GLU A 66 -0.25 -2.97 10.10
N ASP A 67 -0.73 -2.10 10.99
CA ASP A 67 -1.50 -0.92 10.59
C ASP A 67 -0.60 0.17 10.02
N TYR A 68 -0.94 0.68 8.84
CA TYR A 68 -0.25 1.81 8.25
C TYR A 68 -0.92 3.12 8.66
N THR A 69 -0.20 3.93 9.42
CA THR A 69 -0.64 5.24 9.92
C THR A 69 0.13 6.41 9.29
N GLY A 70 0.96 6.14 8.28
CA GLY A 70 1.77 7.14 7.59
C GLY A 70 0.99 8.04 6.63
N GLY A 71 1.74 8.81 5.85
CA GLY A 71 1.19 9.76 4.88
C GLY A 71 0.36 9.08 3.78
N ARG A 72 -0.69 9.76 3.35
CA ARG A 72 -1.63 9.25 2.32
C ARG A 72 -1.22 9.63 0.89
N SER A 73 0.00 10.13 0.73
CA SER A 73 0.54 10.53 -0.57
C SER A 73 1.29 9.37 -1.23
N ALA A 74 1.39 9.38 -2.56
CA ALA A 74 2.18 8.39 -3.29
C ALA A 74 3.64 8.31 -2.78
N PRO A 75 4.40 9.40 -2.60
CA PRO A 75 5.79 9.29 -2.12
C PRO A 75 5.90 8.72 -0.71
N ASP A 76 4.96 9.02 0.20
CA ASP A 76 4.99 8.48 1.57
C ASP A 76 4.75 6.96 1.58
N LEU A 77 3.82 6.48 0.74
CA LEU A 77 3.54 5.05 0.59
C LEU A 77 4.74 4.31 -0.04
N ILE A 78 5.39 4.92 -1.02
CA ILE A 78 6.57 4.37 -1.68
C ILE A 78 7.74 4.28 -0.71
N ALA A 79 8.00 5.35 0.05
CA ALA A 79 9.06 5.35 1.05
C ALA A 79 8.85 4.26 2.11
N PHE A 80 7.63 4.12 2.62
CA PHE A 80 7.30 3.07 3.58
C PHE A 80 7.48 1.66 2.99
N MET A 81 7.00 1.42 1.77
CA MET A 81 7.14 0.12 1.13
C MET A 81 8.62 -0.20 0.81
N ASN A 82 9.40 0.79 0.40
CA ASN A 82 10.85 0.63 0.20
C ASN A 82 11.57 0.24 1.49
N GLU A 83 11.23 0.88 2.61
CA GLU A 83 11.80 0.54 3.91
C GLU A 83 11.44 -0.88 4.36
N LYS A 84 10.16 -1.27 4.19
CA LYS A 84 9.65 -2.57 4.67
C LYS A 84 9.98 -3.74 3.75
N ALA A 85 9.93 -3.55 2.43
CA ALA A 85 10.19 -4.58 1.43
C ALA A 85 11.67 -4.64 0.99
N GLY A 86 12.49 -3.68 1.43
CA GLY A 86 13.90 -3.57 1.00
C GLY A 86 14.06 -3.19 -0.47
N THR A 87 13.02 -2.62 -1.08
CA THR A 87 13.02 -2.17 -2.48
C THR A 87 13.54 -0.74 -2.59
N LYS A 88 13.89 -0.33 -3.81
CA LYS A 88 14.40 1.01 -4.10
C LYS A 88 13.66 1.59 -5.30
N ARG A 89 12.41 2.00 -5.10
CA ARG A 89 11.56 2.60 -6.14
C ARG A 89 11.35 4.08 -5.93
N ASN A 90 11.41 4.86 -7.00
CA ASN A 90 11.03 6.26 -7.00
C ASN A 90 9.53 6.44 -7.26
N ALA A 91 9.03 7.68 -7.07
CA ALA A 91 7.64 8.06 -7.34
C ALA A 91 7.20 7.86 -8.80
N ASP A 92 8.15 7.86 -9.72
CA ASP A 92 7.97 7.61 -11.15
C ASP A 92 8.12 6.13 -11.54
N GLY A 93 8.35 5.23 -10.57
CA GLY A 93 8.48 3.79 -10.79
C GLY A 93 9.85 3.32 -11.29
N THR A 94 10.78 4.26 -11.50
CA THR A 94 12.18 3.94 -11.77
C THR A 94 12.87 3.36 -10.53
N LEU A 95 13.94 2.61 -10.76
CA LEU A 95 14.80 2.20 -9.67
C LEU A 95 15.51 3.45 -9.14
N MET A 96 15.45 3.67 -7.83
CA MET A 96 16.26 4.68 -7.17
C MET A 96 17.71 4.22 -7.35
N GLU A 97 18.40 4.80 -8.33
CA GLU A 97 19.81 4.56 -8.56
C GLU A 97 20.53 4.89 -7.26
N THR A 98 20.89 3.84 -6.52
CA THR A 98 21.98 3.96 -5.57
C THR A 98 23.16 4.14 -6.49
N VAL A 99 23.59 5.38 -6.68
CA VAL A 99 24.81 5.70 -7.42
C VAL A 99 25.84 4.73 -6.89
N CYS A 100 26.23 3.78 -7.74
CA CYS A 100 27.32 2.87 -7.45
C CYS A 100 28.55 3.78 -7.60
N SER A 101 28.81 4.58 -6.57
CA SER A 101 29.99 5.43 -6.47
C SER A 101 31.17 4.47 -6.48
N ARG A 102 31.78 4.36 -7.67
CA ARG A 102 33.04 3.67 -7.93
C ARG A 102 34.15 4.21 -7.05
#